data_AF-A0A376LHP4-F1
#
_entry.id   AF-A0A376LHP4-F1
#
_cell.length_a   1.000
_cell.length_b   1.000
_cell.length_c   1.000
_cell.angle_alpha   90.00
_cell.angle_beta   90.00
_cell.angle_gamma   90.00
#
_symmetry.space_group_name_H-M   'P 1'
#
loop_
_entity.id
_entity.type
_entity.pdbx_description
1 polymer ?
#
loop_
_entity_poly.entity_id
_entity_poly.type
_entity_poly.pdbx_seq_one_letter_code
_entity_poly.pdbx_strand_id
1 'polypeptide(L)'
;MDIAVYTGGALRHTKVIPYAGNVVTSDIAYAFGTPPSDAEAIKVRHGCALGSIVGKDESVEVPSVGGRPPRSLQRQTLAEVIEPRYTELLNLVNEEILQLQEKLRQQGVKHHLAAGIVLTGGAAQIEGLAACAQRVFHTQVRIGAPLNITV
;
A
#
# COMPACT_ATOMS: atom_id res chain seq x y z
N MET A 1 -1.97 0.82 -9.87
CA MET A 1 -1.62 -0.50 -9.31
C MET A 1 -1.85 -1.54 -10.37
N ASP A 2 -0.83 -2.34 -10.65
CA ASP A 2 -0.92 -3.44 -11.61
C ASP A 2 -1.17 -4.75 -10.86
N ILE A 3 -2.06 -5.57 -11.40
CA ILE A 3 -2.44 -6.87 -10.85
C ILE A 3 -2.13 -7.92 -11.90
N ALA A 4 -1.44 -8.99 -11.52
CA ALA A 4 -1.26 -10.18 -12.33
C ALA A 4 -1.57 -11.42 -11.48
N VAL A 5 -2.47 -12.27 -11.97
CA VAL A 5 -2.90 -13.48 -11.26
C VAL A 5 -2.48 -14.72 -12.03
N TYR A 6 -1.79 -15.63 -11.34
CA TYR A 6 -1.30 -16.89 -11.91
C TYR A 6 -1.95 -18.07 -11.20
N THR A 7 -2.49 -19.03 -11.97
CA THR A 7 -2.98 -20.31 -11.42
C THR A 7 -2.66 -21.46 -12.36
N GLY A 8 -2.19 -22.58 -11.80
CA GLY A 8 -1.82 -23.77 -12.58
C GLY A 8 -0.67 -23.50 -13.57
N GLY A 9 0.31 -22.67 -13.17
CA GLY A 9 1.48 -22.35 -14.00
C GLY A 9 1.23 -21.37 -15.15
N ALA A 10 0.00 -20.86 -15.31
CA ALA A 10 -0.36 -19.94 -16.37
C ALA A 10 -0.85 -18.60 -15.82
N LEU A 11 -0.59 -17.53 -16.57
CA LEU A 11 -1.19 -16.21 -16.35
C LEU A 11 -2.70 -16.29 -16.67
N ARG A 12 -3.54 -15.89 -15.70
CA ARG A 12 -5.01 -15.93 -15.82
C ARG A 12 -5.65 -14.59 -16.03
N HIS A 13 -5.03 -13.54 -15.48
CA HIS A 13 -5.63 -12.22 -15.45
C HIS A 13 -4.56 -11.16 -15.25
N THR A 14 -4.75 -10.03 -15.93
CA THR A 14 -4.00 -8.80 -15.71
C THR A 14 -4.97 -7.63 -15.68
N LYS A 15 -4.78 -6.71 -14.74
CA LYS A 15 -5.57 -5.47 -14.67
C LYS A 15 -4.73 -4.32 -14.13
N VAL A 16 -5.03 -3.13 -14.62
CA VAL A 16 -4.48 -1.87 -14.12
C VAL A 16 -5.60 -1.10 -13.44
N ILE A 17 -5.38 -0.74 -12.17
CA ILE A 17 -6.21 0.21 -11.43
C ILE A 17 -5.45 1.54 -11.42
N PRO A 18 -5.94 2.64 -12.01
CA PRO A 18 -5.25 3.94 -12.09
C PRO A 18 -5.29 4.71 -10.76
N TYR A 19 -4.99 4.02 -9.66
CA TYR A 19 -5.02 4.50 -8.29
C TYR A 19 -3.91 3.77 -7.54
N ALA A 20 -3.01 4.49 -6.83
CA ALA A 20 -1.81 3.92 -6.22
C ALA A 20 -1.20 4.83 -5.14
N GLY A 21 0.11 4.70 -4.89
CA GLY A 21 0.82 5.44 -3.85
C GLY A 21 0.83 6.96 -4.00
N ASN A 22 0.52 7.52 -5.18
CA ASN A 22 0.34 8.96 -5.38
C ASN A 22 -0.90 9.50 -4.66
N VAL A 23 -1.93 8.67 -4.48
CA VAL A 23 -3.13 9.03 -3.73
C VAL A 23 -2.81 9.22 -2.26
N VAL A 24 -1.98 8.32 -1.71
CA VAL A 24 -1.51 8.41 -0.32
C VAL A 24 -0.78 9.75 -0.12
N THR A 25 0.04 10.16 -1.08
CA THR A 25 0.72 11.46 -1.05
C THR A 25 -0.26 12.62 -1.02
N SER A 26 -1.30 12.58 -1.84
CA SER A 26 -2.35 13.60 -1.89
C SER A 26 -3.11 13.70 -0.57
N ASP A 27 -3.42 12.57 0.07
CA ASP A 27 -4.10 12.56 1.37
C ASP A 27 -3.23 13.17 2.46
N ILE A 28 -1.93 12.84 2.50
CA ILE A 28 -0.96 13.43 3.43
C ILE A 28 -0.87 14.94 3.20
N ALA A 29 -0.74 15.38 1.95
CA ALA A 29 -0.66 16.79 1.58
C ALA A 29 -1.91 17.56 2.05
N TYR A 30 -3.10 16.98 1.82
CA TYR A 30 -4.37 17.55 2.24
C TYR A 30 -4.52 17.60 3.77
N ALA A 31 -4.30 16.47 4.44
CA ALA A 31 -4.51 16.33 5.88
C ALA A 31 -3.58 17.25 6.70
N PHE A 32 -2.33 17.42 6.27
CA PHE A 32 -1.35 18.21 7.00
C PHE A 32 -1.12 19.61 6.43
N GLY A 33 -1.77 19.98 5.33
CA GLY A 33 -1.55 21.28 4.68
C GLY A 33 -0.07 21.49 4.35
N THR A 34 0.53 20.50 3.70
CA THR A 34 1.96 20.47 3.30
C THR A 34 2.07 20.32 1.78
N PRO A 35 3.09 20.88 1.11
CA PRO A 35 3.27 20.72 -0.34
C PRO A 35 3.37 19.24 -0.76
N PRO A 36 2.88 18.86 -1.97
CA PRO A 36 2.92 17.46 -2.42
C PRO A 36 4.32 16.82 -2.44
N SER A 37 5.36 17.61 -2.75
CA SER A 37 6.76 17.15 -2.71
C SER A 37 7.21 16.78 -1.29
N ASP A 38 6.81 17.57 -0.30
CA ASP A 38 7.15 17.34 1.11
C ASP A 38 6.30 16.18 1.67
N ALA A 39 5.03 16.09 1.28
CA ALA A 39 4.17 14.94 1.58
C ALA A 39 4.78 13.63 1.08
N GLU A 40 5.34 13.61 -0.14
CA GLU A 40 6.02 12.43 -0.68
C GLU A 40 7.26 12.08 0.15
N ALA A 41 8.08 13.08 0.48
CA ALA A 41 9.28 12.89 1.28
C ALA A 41 8.95 12.33 2.68
N ILE A 42 7.90 12.86 3.33
CA ILE A 42 7.42 12.38 4.62
C ILE A 42 6.88 10.95 4.51
N LYS A 43 6.08 10.66 3.47
CA LYS A 43 5.56 9.31 3.21
C LYS A 43 6.67 8.29 3.07
N VAL A 44 7.71 8.60 2.29
CA VAL A 44 8.84 7.70 2.05
C VAL A 44 9.68 7.49 3.31
N ARG A 45 9.93 8.54 4.09
CA ARG A 45 10.83 8.47 5.26
C ARG A 45 10.16 7.94 6.53
N HIS A 46 8.90 8.28 6.75
CA HIS A 46 8.22 8.08 8.02
C HIS A 46 6.89 7.34 7.91
N GLY A 47 6.42 7.08 6.69
CA GLY A 47 5.14 6.44 6.45
C GLY A 47 5.05 5.03 7.03
N CYS A 48 3.89 4.69 7.57
CA CYS A 48 3.58 3.35 8.08
C CYS A 48 2.14 3.00 7.73
N ALA A 49 1.93 1.83 7.15
CA ALA A 49 0.62 1.29 6.79
C ALA A 49 -0.01 0.46 7.93
N LEU A 50 0.60 0.47 9.11
CA LEU A 50 0.08 -0.18 10.31
C LEU A 50 0.40 0.68 11.55
N GLY A 51 -0.54 1.52 11.96
CA GLY A 51 -0.35 2.44 13.08
C GLY A 51 -0.08 1.75 14.42
N SER A 52 -0.43 0.47 14.58
CA SER A 52 -0.19 -0.26 15.83
C SER A 52 1.29 -0.56 16.12
N ILE A 53 2.17 -0.46 15.13
CA ILE A 53 3.63 -0.70 15.30
C ILE A 53 4.44 0.59 15.41
N VAL A 54 3.79 1.75 15.31
CA VAL A 54 4.45 3.05 15.44
C VAL A 54 4.69 3.35 16.93
N GLY A 55 5.90 3.79 17.28
CA GLY A 55 6.24 4.20 18.64
C GLY A 55 5.45 5.44 19.08
N LYS A 56 4.98 5.43 20.33
CA LYS A 56 4.16 6.53 20.90
C LYS A 56 4.91 7.86 21.01
N ASP A 57 6.24 7.80 21.13
CA ASP A 57 7.10 8.96 21.32
C ASP A 57 7.76 9.44 20.01
N GLU A 58 7.44 8.80 18.88
CA GLU A 58 7.99 9.18 17.58
C GLU A 58 7.30 10.43 17.04
N SER A 59 8.09 11.41 16.60
CA SER A 59 7.61 12.64 15.98
C SER A 59 8.21 12.85 14.60
N VAL A 60 7.50 13.60 13.77
CA VAL A 60 7.86 13.95 12.39
C VAL A 60 7.70 15.45 12.22
N GLU A 61 8.71 16.10 11.64
CA GLU A 61 8.59 17.49 11.20
C GLU A 61 7.88 17.56 9.85
N VAL A 62 6.83 18.38 9.80
CA VAL A 62 6.00 18.57 8.60
C VAL A 62 6.11 20.03 8.14
N PRO A 63 6.69 20.29 6.95
CA PRO A 63 6.69 21.61 6.35
C PRO A 63 5.27 22.12 6.13
N SER A 64 5.05 23.42 6.31
CA SER A 64 3.74 24.02 6.12
C SER A 64 3.67 24.83 4.82
N VAL A 65 2.46 24.96 4.26
CA VAL A 65 2.22 25.83 3.10
C VAL A 65 2.27 27.32 3.49
N GLY A 66 2.66 28.17 2.53
CA GLY A 66 2.58 29.62 2.65
C GLY A 66 3.67 30.28 3.50
N GLY A 67 4.86 29.67 3.60
CA GLY A 67 6.01 30.24 4.32
C GLY A 67 5.89 30.17 5.85
N ARG A 68 4.89 29.44 6.38
CA ARG A 68 4.75 29.18 7.80
C ARG A 68 5.85 28.21 8.27
N PRO A 69 6.32 28.34 9.53
CA PRO A 69 7.33 27.44 10.07
C PRO A 69 6.84 25.98 10.05
N PRO A 70 7.75 25.00 9.92
CA PRO A 70 7.43 23.58 10.07
C PRO A 70 6.79 23.30 11.42
N ARG A 71 5.98 22.24 11.47
CA ARG A 71 5.30 21.79 12.70
C ARG A 71 5.76 20.38 13.04
N SER A 72 6.00 20.12 14.32
CA SER A 72 6.23 18.76 14.82
C SER A 72 4.89 18.11 15.12
N LEU A 73 4.68 16.91 14.58
CA LEU A 73 3.49 16.08 14.79
C LEU A 73 3.91 14.68 15.23
N GLN A 74 3.03 13.96 15.92
CA GLN A 74 3.28 12.55 16.22
C GLN A 74 3.27 11.73 14.93
N ARG A 75 4.21 10.79 14.80
CA ARG A 75 4.25 9.84 13.69
C ARG A 75 2.96 9.00 13.61
N GLN A 76 2.30 8.80 14.76
CA GLN A 76 1.00 8.16 14.83
C GLN A 76 -0.05 8.87 13.97
N THR A 77 -0.10 10.20 14.00
CA THR A 77 -1.06 10.98 13.21
C THR A 77 -0.81 10.81 11.71
N LEU A 78 0.45 10.64 11.28
CA LEU A 78 0.77 10.28 9.90
C LEU A 78 0.23 8.90 9.53
N ALA A 79 0.39 7.91 10.41
CA ALA A 79 -0.13 6.57 10.19
C ALA A 79 -1.67 6.53 10.13
N GLU A 80 -2.37 7.37 10.90
CA GLU A 80 -3.83 7.52 10.86
C GLU A 80 -4.37 8.00 9.50
N VAL A 81 -3.53 8.65 8.68
CA VAL A 81 -3.87 9.02 7.30
C VAL A 81 -3.48 7.92 6.32
N ILE A 82 -2.32 7.29 6.52
CA ILE A 82 -1.75 6.32 5.58
C ILE A 82 -2.44 4.96 5.64
N GLU A 83 -2.67 4.39 6.84
CA GLU A 83 -3.23 3.05 7.00
C GLU A 83 -4.63 2.91 6.35
N PRO A 84 -5.57 3.84 6.54
CA PRO A 84 -6.88 3.75 5.88
C PRO A 84 -6.76 3.78 4.36
N ARG A 85 -5.88 4.63 3.79
CA ARG A 85 -5.71 4.69 2.34
C ARG A 85 -5.10 3.41 1.77
N TYR A 86 -4.09 2.84 2.42
CA TYR A 86 -3.55 1.54 2.00
C TYR A 86 -4.61 0.45 2.11
N THR A 87 -5.38 0.44 3.19
CA THR A 87 -6.49 -0.52 3.38
C THR A 87 -7.51 -0.42 2.25
N GLU A 88 -7.89 0.79 1.85
CA GLU A 88 -8.78 1.02 0.71
C GLU A 88 -8.17 0.52 -0.61
N LEU A 89 -6.92 0.89 -0.90
CA LEU A 89 -6.20 0.44 -2.10
C LEU A 89 -6.14 -1.10 -2.18
N LEU A 90 -5.87 -1.76 -1.06
CA LEU A 90 -5.82 -3.21 -0.96
C LEU A 90 -7.20 -3.84 -1.13
N ASN A 91 -8.26 -3.21 -0.61
CA ASN A 91 -9.64 -3.68 -0.79
C ASN A 91 -10.07 -3.63 -2.26
N LEU A 92 -9.70 -2.58 -3.01
CA LEU A 92 -9.96 -2.52 -4.47
C LEU A 92 -9.31 -3.71 -5.22
N VAL A 93 -8.12 -4.12 -4.79
CA VAL A 93 -7.44 -5.31 -5.34
C VAL A 93 -8.15 -6.59 -4.89
N ASN A 94 -8.61 -6.65 -3.63
CA ASN A 94 -9.30 -7.81 -3.09
C ASN A 94 -10.63 -8.08 -3.81
N GLU A 95 -11.40 -7.03 -4.07
CA GLU A 95 -12.64 -7.10 -4.86
C GLU A 95 -12.38 -7.67 -6.25
N GLU A 96 -11.32 -7.24 -6.93
CA GLU A 96 -10.94 -7.80 -8.23
C GLU A 96 -10.59 -9.29 -8.14
N ILE A 97 -9.82 -9.67 -7.11
CA ILE A 97 -9.45 -11.07 -6.87
C ILE A 97 -10.70 -11.93 -6.66
N LEU A 98 -11.64 -11.48 -5.82
CA LEU A 98 -12.87 -12.22 -5.55
C LEU A 98 -13.73 -12.38 -6.80
N GLN A 99 -13.89 -11.33 -7.60
CA GLN A 99 -14.60 -11.38 -8.88
C GLN A 99 -13.94 -12.36 -9.86
N LEU A 100 -12.61 -12.33 -9.96
CA LEU A 100 -11.86 -13.26 -10.80
C LEU A 100 -12.01 -14.71 -10.33
N GLN A 101 -11.93 -14.96 -9.02
CA GLN A 101 -12.06 -16.30 -8.46
C GLN A 101 -13.43 -16.90 -8.77
N GLU A 102 -14.50 -16.10 -8.61
CA GLU A 102 -15.86 -16.54 -8.94
C GLU A 102 -16.00 -16.86 -10.43
N LYS A 103 -15.48 -16.00 -11.31
CA LYS A 103 -15.46 -16.26 -12.76
C LYS A 103 -14.73 -17.55 -13.13
N LEU A 104 -13.54 -17.77 -12.58
CA LEU A 104 -12.75 -18.98 -12.85
C LEU A 104 -13.42 -20.24 -12.27
N ARG A 105 -14.07 -20.12 -11.10
CA ARG A 105 -14.84 -21.21 -10.48
C ARG A 105 -15.97 -21.67 -11.39
N GLN A 106 -16.74 -20.74 -11.96
CA GLN A 106 -17.82 -21.04 -12.92
C GLN A 106 -17.32 -21.75 -14.19
N GLN A 107 -16.08 -21.47 -14.59
CA GLN A 107 -15.43 -22.09 -15.75
C GLN A 107 -14.78 -23.45 -15.44
N GLY A 108 -14.85 -23.93 -14.19
CA GLY A 108 -14.15 -25.15 -13.77
C GLY A 108 -12.61 -25.02 -13.78
N VAL A 109 -12.10 -23.78 -13.77
CA VAL A 109 -10.65 -23.51 -13.78
C VAL A 109 -10.15 -23.39 -12.34
N LYS A 110 -8.90 -23.82 -12.12
CA LYS A 110 -8.21 -23.65 -10.83
C LYS A 110 -8.16 -22.16 -10.45
N HIS A 111 -8.78 -21.80 -9.33
CA HIS A 111 -9.00 -20.41 -8.91
C HIS A 111 -8.41 -20.08 -7.53
N HIS A 112 -8.04 -21.10 -6.74
CA HIS A 112 -7.43 -20.89 -5.42
C HIS A 112 -6.01 -20.29 -5.53
N LEU A 113 -5.74 -19.26 -4.74
CA LEU A 113 -4.45 -18.56 -4.67
C LEU A 113 -3.61 -19.06 -3.49
N ALA A 114 -3.33 -20.36 -3.45
CA ALA A 114 -2.61 -21.00 -2.34
C ALA A 114 -1.17 -20.50 -2.14
N ALA A 115 -0.56 -19.91 -3.18
CA ALA A 115 0.78 -19.34 -3.11
C ALA A 115 0.83 -17.96 -2.40
N GLY A 116 -0.32 -17.41 -2.03
CA GLY A 116 -0.42 -16.08 -1.42
C GLY A 116 -0.24 -14.94 -2.42
N ILE A 117 0.05 -13.75 -1.90
CA ILE A 117 0.19 -12.50 -2.65
C ILE A 117 1.61 -11.94 -2.51
N VAL A 118 2.15 -11.43 -3.61
CA VAL A 118 3.43 -10.73 -3.64
C VAL A 118 3.18 -9.28 -4.00
N LEU A 119 3.54 -8.37 -3.09
CA LEU A 119 3.48 -6.93 -3.34
C LEU A 119 4.86 -6.45 -3.80
N THR A 120 4.91 -5.57 -4.80
CA THR A 120 6.16 -5.03 -5.36
C THR A 120 5.98 -3.57 -5.77
N GLY A 121 7.08 -2.92 -6.15
CA GLY A 121 7.12 -1.51 -6.54
C GLY A 121 7.46 -0.56 -5.38
N GLY A 122 7.68 0.71 -5.70
CA GLY A 122 8.15 1.71 -4.72
C GLY A 122 7.18 1.91 -3.55
N ALA A 123 5.88 1.97 -3.82
CA ALA A 123 4.86 2.07 -2.76
C ALA A 123 4.80 0.83 -1.86
N ALA A 124 5.31 -0.32 -2.31
CA ALA A 124 5.34 -1.53 -1.50
C ALA A 124 6.42 -1.50 -0.39
N GLN A 125 7.30 -0.50 -0.40
CA GLN A 125 8.37 -0.34 0.59
C GLN A 125 7.90 0.29 1.90
N ILE A 126 6.65 0.75 1.98
CA ILE A 126 6.15 1.36 3.20
C ILE A 126 6.12 0.36 4.36
N GLU A 127 6.49 0.83 5.55
CA GLU A 127 6.53 -0.01 6.74
C GLU A 127 5.14 -0.57 7.07
N GLY A 128 5.07 -1.81 7.53
CA GLY A 128 3.82 -2.44 7.96
C GLY A 128 2.90 -2.90 6.83
N LEU A 129 3.23 -2.67 5.56
CA LEU A 129 2.34 -3.00 4.43
C LEU A 129 1.99 -4.49 4.36
N ALA A 130 2.97 -5.38 4.55
CA ALA A 130 2.70 -6.82 4.47
C ALA A 130 1.64 -7.25 5.50
N ALA A 131 1.75 -6.77 6.74
CA ALA A 131 0.79 -7.06 7.79
C ALA A 131 -0.59 -6.43 7.52
N CYS A 132 -0.63 -5.18 7.03
CA CYS A 132 -1.86 -4.52 6.58
C CYS A 132 -2.55 -5.34 5.49
N ALA A 133 -1.81 -5.77 4.48
CA ALA A 133 -2.31 -6.59 3.37
C ALA A 133 -2.78 -7.98 3.82
N GLN A 134 -2.09 -8.62 4.78
CA GLN A 134 -2.56 -9.88 5.36
C GLN A 134 -3.92 -9.73 6.06
N ARG A 135 -4.16 -8.59 6.74
CA ARG A 135 -5.47 -8.30 7.36
C ARG A 135 -6.57 -8.16 6.30
N VAL A 136 -6.26 -7.60 5.14
CA VAL A 136 -7.24 -7.38 4.05
C VAL A 136 -7.50 -8.65 3.23
N PHE A 137 -6.45 -9.34 2.80
CA PHE A 137 -6.58 -10.47 1.88
C PHE A 137 -6.80 -11.82 2.56
N HIS A 138 -6.63 -11.90 3.87
CA HIS A 138 -6.75 -13.15 4.65
C HIS A 138 -5.90 -14.31 4.09
N THR A 139 -4.72 -14.00 3.54
CA THR A 139 -3.77 -14.96 2.99
C THR A 139 -2.33 -14.52 3.29
N GLN A 140 -1.36 -15.39 3.02
CA GLN A 140 0.05 -15.03 3.15
C GLN A 140 0.41 -13.91 2.17
N VAL A 141 0.99 -12.84 2.67
CA VAL A 141 1.52 -11.74 1.86
C VAL A 141 3.01 -11.59 2.12
N ARG A 142 3.78 -11.25 1.09
CA ARG A 142 5.18 -10.85 1.21
C ARG A 142 5.51 -9.69 0.29
N ILE A 143 6.51 -8.91 0.67
CA ILE A 143 7.10 -7.91 -0.22
C ILE A 143 8.13 -8.61 -1.12
N GLY A 144 7.97 -8.47 -2.42
CA GLY A 144 8.92 -8.93 -3.42
C GLY A 144 10.00 -7.87 -3.64
N ALA A 145 11.25 -8.28 -3.57
CA ALA A 145 12.40 -7.49 -3.96
C ALA A 145 13.13 -8.19 -5.12
N PRO A 146 13.76 -7.43 -6.03
CA PRO A 146 14.60 -8.03 -7.06
C PRO A 146 15.82 -8.71 -6.42
N LEU A 147 16.18 -9.90 -6.91
CA LEU A 147 17.36 -10.64 -6.47
C LEU A 147 18.48 -10.49 -7.50
N ASN A 148 19.72 -10.36 -7.01
CA ASN A 148 20.92 -10.30 -7.84
C ASN A 148 20.97 -9.13 -8.83
N ILE A 149 20.45 -7.97 -8.42
CA ILE A 149 20.56 -6.73 -9.17
C ILE A 149 21.46 -5.78 -8.39
N THR A 150 22.60 -5.42 -8.96
CA THR A 150 23.46 -4.36 -8.46
C THR A 150 22.91 -3.03 -8.96
N VAL A 151 22.69 -2.06 -8.06
CA VAL A 151 22.31 -0.69 -8.40
C VAL A 151 23.57 0.16 -8.59
#